data_AF-A0A933IS36-F1
#
_entry.id   AF-A0A933IS36-F1
#
_cell.length_a   1.000
_cell.length_b   1.000
_cell.length_c   1.000
_cell.angle_alpha   90.00
_cell.angle_beta   90.00
_cell.angle_gamma   90.00
#
_symmetry.space_group_name_H-M   'P 1'
#
loop_
_entity.id
_entity.type
_entity.pdbx_description
1 polymer ?
#
loop_
_entity_poly.entity_id
_entity_poly.type
_entity_poly.pdbx_seq_one_letter_code
_entity_poly.pdbx_strand_id
1 'polypeptide(L)'
;MKILVVDDEKKIADALAERLRLRSFEAEPVYDGTSALSSLRTDSFDGVILDLRLPDIDGIDILRQTKAAKPEIRVVILSGHGNEQDFKTCLGLGAVACFQKPANIQKLIEALVES
;
A
#
# COMPACT_ATOMS: atom_id res chain seq x y z
N MET A 1 -6.50 -11.74 6.79
CA MET A 1 -5.54 -10.62 6.70
C MET A 1 -6.31 -9.35 6.41
N LYS A 2 -6.06 -8.27 7.17
CA LYS A 2 -6.61 -6.93 6.96
C LYS A 2 -5.61 -6.06 6.21
N ILE A 3 -6.01 -5.55 5.07
CA ILE A 3 -5.18 -4.79 4.14
C ILE A 3 -5.68 -3.35 4.04
N LEU A 4 -4.79 -2.38 4.22
CA LEU A 4 -5.09 -0.98 3.92
C LEU A 4 -4.73 -0.71 2.44
N VAL A 5 -5.64 -0.10 1.70
CA VAL A 5 -5.40 0.34 0.31
C VAL A 5 -5.35 1.87 0.30
N VAL A 6 -4.21 2.44 -0.05
CA VAL A 6 -3.97 3.89 -0.01
C VAL A 6 -3.74 4.41 -1.42
N ASP A 7 -4.72 5.10 -1.97
CA ASP A 7 -4.70 5.60 -3.35
C ASP A 7 -5.72 6.75 -3.50
N ASP A 8 -5.29 7.91 -3.99
CA ASP A 8 -6.16 9.09 -4.13
C ASP A 8 -7.18 8.94 -5.26
N GLU A 9 -6.92 8.04 -6.20
CA GLU A 9 -7.85 7.64 -7.23
C GLU A 9 -8.95 6.71 -6.65
N LYS A 10 -9.96 7.29 -5.99
CA LYS A 10 -11.04 6.56 -5.27
C LYS A 10 -11.59 5.34 -6.03
N LYS A 11 -11.85 5.49 -7.33
CA LYS A 11 -12.37 4.38 -8.16
C LYS A 11 -11.39 3.21 -8.25
N ILE A 12 -10.08 3.47 -8.32
CA ILE A 12 -9.04 2.44 -8.34
C ILE A 12 -8.90 1.81 -6.96
N ALA A 13 -8.84 2.64 -5.91
CA ALA A 13 -8.77 2.18 -4.53
C ALA A 13 -9.93 1.24 -4.18
N ASP A 14 -11.16 1.67 -4.46
CA ASP A 14 -12.38 0.92 -4.17
C ASP A 14 -12.46 -0.38 -4.99
N ALA A 15 -12.14 -0.33 -6.29
CA ALA A 15 -12.12 -1.51 -7.14
C ALA A 15 -11.05 -2.52 -6.70
N LEU A 16 -9.87 -2.07 -6.26
CA LEU A 16 -8.83 -2.94 -5.71
C LEU A 16 -9.28 -3.57 -4.39
N ALA A 17 -9.84 -2.78 -3.48
CA ALA A 17 -10.38 -3.25 -2.22
C ALA A 17 -11.49 -4.29 -2.43
N GLU A 18 -12.43 -4.05 -3.35
CA GLU A 18 -13.48 -5.01 -3.71
C GLU A 18 -12.87 -6.33 -4.23
N ARG A 19 -11.89 -6.25 -5.14
CA ARG A 19 -11.23 -7.45 -5.68
C ARG A 19 -10.44 -8.24 -4.64
N LEU A 20 -9.88 -7.57 -3.62
CA LEU A 20 -9.24 -8.22 -2.47
C LEU A 20 -10.29 -8.90 -1.59
N ARG A 21 -11.42 -8.24 -1.30
CA ARG A 21 -12.54 -8.81 -0.54
C ARG A 21 -13.13 -10.06 -1.19
N LEU A 22 -13.27 -10.07 -2.52
CA LEU A 22 -13.67 -11.25 -3.29
C LEU A 22 -12.71 -12.45 -3.14
N ARG A 23 -11.50 -12.23 -2.63
CA ARG A 23 -10.47 -13.25 -2.38
C ARG A 23 -10.27 -13.52 -0.89
N SER A 24 -11.27 -13.23 -0.06
CA SER A 24 -11.29 -13.47 1.39
C SER A 24 -10.28 -12.64 2.21
N PHE A 25 -9.82 -11.51 1.67
CA PHE A 25 -9.10 -10.50 2.45
C PHE A 25 -10.08 -9.48 3.03
N GLU A 26 -9.78 -8.94 4.21
CA GLU A 26 -10.39 -7.68 4.62
C GLU A 26 -9.60 -6.56 3.97
N ALA A 27 -10.27 -5.62 3.31
CA ALA A 27 -9.61 -4.49 2.65
C ALA A 27 -10.32 -3.19 2.97
N GLU A 28 -9.56 -2.16 3.33
CA GLU A 28 -10.07 -0.84 3.70
C GLU A 28 -9.40 0.22 2.82
N PRO A 29 -10.15 0.90 1.93
CA PRO A 29 -9.60 1.97 1.10
C PRO A 29 -9.55 3.30 1.87
N VAL A 30 -8.47 4.03 1.70
CA VAL A 30 -8.28 5.43 2.11
C VAL A 30 -7.66 6.20 0.95
N TYR A 31 -7.93 7.51 0.91
CA TYR A 31 -7.75 8.30 -0.32
C TYR A 31 -6.74 9.44 -0.18
N ASP A 32 -6.05 9.51 0.96
CA ASP A 32 -5.03 10.50 1.26
C ASP A 32 -4.09 9.96 2.33
N GLY A 33 -2.92 10.58 2.43
CA GLY A 33 -1.86 10.15 3.33
C GLY A 33 -2.20 10.39 4.80
N THR A 34 -2.94 11.47 5.10
CA THR A 34 -3.39 11.78 6.46
C THR A 34 -4.29 10.67 7.00
N SER A 35 -5.27 10.22 6.22
CA SER A 35 -6.18 9.12 6.54
C SER A 35 -5.43 7.79 6.64
N ALA A 36 -4.44 7.56 5.75
CA ALA A 36 -3.59 6.38 5.82
C ALA A 36 -2.81 6.31 7.14
N LEU A 37 -2.09 7.38 7.51
CA LEU A 37 -1.34 7.43 8.76
C LEU A 37 -2.26 7.38 9.99
N SER A 38 -3.46 7.96 9.93
CA SER A 38 -4.44 7.85 11.01
C SER A 38 -4.87 6.41 11.21
N SER A 39 -5.28 5.73 10.14
CA SER A 39 -5.72 4.33 10.17
C SER A 39 -4.60 3.41 10.65
N LEU A 40 -3.37 3.62 10.17
CA LEU A 40 -2.20 2.87 10.60
C LEU A 40 -1.84 3.06 12.07
N ARG A 41 -2.29 4.16 12.72
CA ARG A 41 -2.12 4.35 14.16
C ARG A 41 -3.23 3.71 14.98
N THR A 42 -4.48 3.82 14.53
CA THR A 42 -5.66 3.38 15.30
C THR A 42 -5.97 1.91 15.15
N ASP A 43 -5.70 1.35 13.97
CA ASP A 43 -6.10 -0.01 13.61
C ASP A 43 -4.90 -0.92 13.37
N SER A 44 -5.18 -2.22 13.40
CA SER A 44 -4.21 -3.27 13.06
C SER A 44 -4.42 -3.70 11.61
N PHE A 45 -3.33 -3.65 10.83
CA PHE A 45 -3.30 -4.13 9.45
C PHE A 45 -2.15 -5.12 9.30
N ASP A 46 -2.35 -6.17 8.50
CA ASP A 46 -1.31 -7.13 8.14
C ASP A 46 -0.48 -6.62 6.96
N GLY A 47 -1.08 -5.78 6.12
CA GLY A 47 -0.41 -5.18 4.99
C GLY A 47 -1.04 -3.90 4.46
N VAL A 48 -0.27 -3.21 3.62
CA VAL A 48 -0.63 -1.94 2.99
C VAL A 48 -0.28 -2.04 1.51
N ILE A 49 -1.21 -1.63 0.65
CA ILE A 49 -0.94 -1.31 -0.75
C ILE A 49 -0.94 0.22 -0.86
N LEU A 50 0.19 0.79 -1.26
CA LEU A 50 0.45 2.23 -1.15
C LEU A 50 0.82 2.85 -2.50
N ASP A 51 0.07 3.86 -2.94
CA ASP A 51 0.50 4.77 -4.01
C ASP A 51 1.56 5.77 -3.49
N LEU A 52 2.47 6.19 -4.37
CA LEU A 52 3.52 7.16 -4.05
C LEU A 52 3.07 8.62 -4.20
N ARG A 53 2.08 8.87 -5.07
CA ARG A 53 1.51 10.17 -5.34
C ARG A 53 0.16 10.26 -4.64
N LEU A 54 0.16 10.94 -3.51
CA LEU A 54 -1.06 11.32 -2.79
C LEU A 54 -1.12 12.86 -2.74
N PRO A 55 -2.31 13.43 -2.53
CA PRO A 55 -2.51 14.88 -2.58
C PRO A 55 -1.81 15.65 -1.45
N ASP A 56 -1.52 15.01 -0.31
CA ASP A 56 -1.11 15.67 0.93
C ASP A 56 0.24 15.19 1.49
N ILE A 57 0.54 13.89 1.43
CA ILE A 57 1.78 13.30 1.97
C ILE A 57 2.44 12.41 0.91
N ASP A 58 3.75 12.50 0.76
CA ASP A 58 4.49 11.61 -0.13
C ASP A 58 4.40 10.15 0.36
N GLY A 59 4.06 9.20 -0.52
CA GLY A 59 3.94 7.79 -0.14
C GLY A 59 5.26 7.19 0.37
N ILE A 60 6.42 7.71 -0.05
CA ILE A 60 7.72 7.28 0.50
C ILE A 60 7.82 7.66 1.99
N ASP A 61 7.30 8.82 2.39
CA ASP A 61 7.28 9.25 3.78
C ASP A 61 6.32 8.40 4.63
N ILE A 62 5.19 7.99 4.06
CA ILE A 62 4.25 7.07 4.72
C ILE A 62 4.92 5.70 4.92
N LEU A 63 5.59 5.16 3.90
CA LEU A 63 6.35 3.91 4.00
C LEU A 63 7.39 3.99 5.12
N ARG A 64 8.20 5.04 5.13
CA ARG A 64 9.25 5.25 6.13
C ARG A 64 8.67 5.29 7.56
N GLN A 65 7.60 6.05 7.77
CA GLN A 65 6.95 6.14 9.08
C GLN A 65 6.31 4.81 9.50
N THR A 66 5.64 4.13 8.57
CA THR A 66 5.02 2.82 8.81
C THR A 66 6.06 1.80 9.24
N LYS A 67 7.19 1.74 8.53
CA LYS A 67 8.27 0.79 8.84
C LYS A 67 9.03 1.12 10.12
N ALA A 68 9.13 2.39 10.49
CA ALA A 68 9.71 2.79 11.77
C ALA A 68 8.79 2.43 12.96
N ALA A 69 7.47 2.57 12.80
CA ALA A 69 6.52 2.35 13.89
C ALA A 69 6.02 0.89 14.00
N LYS A 70 5.83 0.22 12.86
CA LYS A 70 5.21 -1.10 12.71
C LYS A 70 5.94 -1.91 11.62
N PRO A 71 7.21 -2.31 11.85
CA PRO A 71 8.04 -2.98 10.84
C PRO A 71 7.45 -4.31 10.32
N GLU A 72 6.59 -4.96 11.10
CA GLU A 72 5.88 -6.19 10.77
C GLU A 72 4.84 -6.01 9.66
N ILE A 73 4.31 -4.80 9.47
CA ILE A 73 3.33 -4.52 8.42
C ILE A 73 3.99 -4.66 7.06
N ARG A 74 3.40 -5.48 6.19
CA ARG A 74 3.90 -5.67 4.82
C ARG A 74 3.44 -4.54 3.92
N VAL A 75 4.37 -3.76 3.37
CA VAL A 75 4.03 -2.62 2.50
C VAL A 75 4.41 -2.97 1.06
N VAL A 76 3.41 -3.00 0.19
CA VAL A 76 3.57 -3.14 -1.26
C VAL A 76 3.33 -1.78 -1.89
N ILE A 77 4.27 -1.31 -2.70
CA ILE A 77 4.09 -0.09 -3.48
C ILE A 77 3.36 -0.42 -4.78
N LEU A 78 2.31 0.34 -5.09
CA LEU A 78 1.59 0.25 -6.35
C LEU A 78 1.39 1.67 -6.88
N SER A 79 2.18 2.10 -7.86
CA SER A 79 2.07 3.46 -8.39
C SER A 79 2.15 3.53 -9.91
N GLY A 80 1.36 4.43 -10.50
CA GLY A 80 1.45 4.79 -11.92
C GLY A 80 2.59 5.76 -12.24
N HIS A 81 3.13 6.43 -11.22
CA HIS A 81 4.07 7.55 -11.35
C HIS A 81 5.46 7.26 -10.78
N GLY A 82 5.68 6.07 -10.19
CA GLY A 82 6.97 5.67 -9.65
C GLY A 82 7.97 5.38 -10.76
N ASN A 83 9.17 5.95 -10.64
CA ASN A 83 10.30 5.59 -11.50
C ASN A 83 11.17 4.48 -10.86
N GLU A 84 12.18 4.00 -11.59
CA GLU A 84 13.07 2.94 -11.11
C GLU A 84 13.81 3.33 -9.82
N GLN A 85 14.20 4.59 -9.67
CA GLN A 85 14.89 5.11 -8.48
C GLN A 85 13.96 5.18 -7.27
N ASP A 86 12.69 5.56 -7.48
CA ASP A 86 11.67 5.57 -6.42
C ASP A 86 11.43 4.16 -5.90
N PHE A 87 11.29 3.17 -6.80
CA PHE A 87 11.10 1.77 -6.41
C PHE A 87 12.32 1.19 -5.69
N LYS A 88 13.54 1.51 -6.14
CA LYS A 88 14.77 1.14 -5.41
C LYS A 88 14.79 1.74 -4.00
N THR A 89 14.41 3.00 -3.87
CA THR A 89 14.30 3.67 -2.56
C THR A 89 13.30 2.96 -1.67
N CYS A 90 12.11 2.65 -2.19
CA CYS A 90 11.06 1.97 -1.43
C CYS A 90 11.49 0.57 -0.94
N LEU A 91 12.13 -0.22 -1.81
CA LEU A 91 12.67 -1.52 -1.42
C LEU A 91 13.74 -1.39 -0.33
N GLY A 92 14.64 -0.40 -0.45
CA GLY A 92 15.65 -0.10 0.56
C GLY A 92 15.07 0.34 1.91
N LEU A 93 13.87 0.94 1.91
CA LEU A 93 13.12 1.32 3.10
C LEU A 93 12.28 0.18 3.70
N GLY A 94 12.28 -1.00 3.08
CA GLY A 94 11.60 -2.19 3.59
C GLY A 94 10.23 -2.48 2.97
N ALA A 95 9.88 -1.86 1.84
CA ALA A 95 8.77 -2.34 1.02
C ALA A 95 9.05 -3.78 0.56
N VAL A 96 8.04 -4.65 0.59
CA VAL A 96 8.23 -6.07 0.21
C VAL A 96 8.22 -6.25 -1.31
N ALA A 97 7.52 -5.37 -2.03
CA ALA A 97 7.49 -5.34 -3.49
C ALA A 97 7.05 -3.96 -3.98
N CYS A 98 7.41 -3.64 -5.22
CA CYS A 98 6.97 -2.45 -5.92
C CYS A 98 6.42 -2.85 -7.30
N PHE A 99 5.24 -2.35 -7.65
CA PHE A 99 4.57 -2.62 -8.91
C PHE A 99 4.12 -1.32 -9.57
N GLN A 100 4.18 -1.30 -10.90
CA GLN A 100 3.64 -0.21 -11.69
C GLN A 100 2.16 -0.46 -12.00
N LYS A 101 1.32 0.57 -11.93
CA LYS A 101 -0.08 0.50 -12.40
C LYS A 101 -0.10 0.41 -13.95
N PRO A 102 -0.97 -0.40 -14.57
CA PRO A 102 -1.88 -1.37 -13.94
C PRO A 102 -1.14 -2.66 -13.53
N ALA A 103 -1.38 -3.13 -12.30
CA ALA A 103 -0.78 -4.36 -11.79
C ALA A 103 -1.74 -5.55 -11.81
N ASN A 104 -1.17 -6.76 -11.89
CA ASN A 104 -1.92 -7.99 -11.69
C ASN A 104 -2.16 -8.20 -10.19
N ILE A 105 -3.44 -8.28 -9.79
CA ILE A 105 -3.83 -8.49 -8.38
C ILE A 105 -3.24 -9.77 -7.78
N GLN A 106 -3.03 -10.81 -8.59
CA GLN A 106 -2.45 -12.06 -8.11
C GLN A 106 -1.01 -11.84 -7.60
N LYS A 107 -0.22 -11.04 -8.32
CA LYS A 107 1.14 -10.67 -7.90
C LYS A 107 1.16 -9.79 -6.65
N LEU A 108 0.17 -8.90 -6.49
CA LEU A 108 0.01 -8.10 -5.27
C LEU A 108 -0.25 -9.01 -4.06
N ILE A 109 -1.12 -9.99 -4.24
CA ILE A 109 -1.45 -10.96 -3.19
C ILE A 109 -0.21 -11.79 -2.85
N GLU A 110 0.46 -12.38 -3.84
CA GLU A 110 1.71 -13.14 -3.63
C GLU A 110 2.70 -12.35 -2.79
N ALA A 111 2.98 -11.10 -3.14
CA ALA A 111 3.86 -10.22 -2.36
C ALA A 111 3.37 -9.95 -0.92
N LEU A 112 2.06 -9.92 -0.68
CA LEU A 112 1.48 -9.73 0.65
C LEU A 112 1.57 -11.00 1.50
N VAL A 113 1.49 -12.22 0.93
CA VAL A 113 1.50 -13.49 1.70
C VAL A 113 2.84 -14.21 1.74
N GLU A 114 3.73 -14.02 0.77
CA GLU A 114 5.00 -14.79 0.68
C GLU A 114 5.99 -14.40 1.79
N SER A 115 6.41 -15.38 2.58
CA SER A 115 7.35 -15.24 3.71
C SER A 115 8.80 -15.33 3.28
#